data_AF-A0A947RZP0-F1
#
_entry.id   AF-A0A947RZP0-F1
#
_cell.length_a   1.000
_cell.length_b   1.000
_cell.length_c   1.000
_cell.angle_alpha   90.00
_cell.angle_beta   90.00
_cell.angle_gamma   90.00
#
_symmetry.space_group_name_H-M   'P 1'
#
loop_
_entity.id
_entity.type
_entity.pdbx_description
1 polymer ?
#
loop_
_entity_poly.entity_id
_entity_poly.type
_entity_poly.pdbx_seq_one_letter_code
_entity_poly.pdbx_strand_id
1 'polypeptide(L)' 'MKDTNFEKDLQKLEKIVAELEDGEFSLDSSMKKYEEGIKLARACREQLEKAQKKIEILIKKDENLFEKRPFEET' A
#
# COMPACT_ATOMS: atom_id res chain seq x y z
N MET A 1 9.35 -6.38 -5.76
CA MET A 1 8.75 -5.40 -4.83
C MET A 1 9.42 -5.66 -3.50
N LYS A 2 10.18 -4.70 -3.00
CA LYS A 2 10.90 -4.87 -1.73
C LYS A 2 9.91 -4.47 -0.64
N ASP A 3 9.31 -5.44 0.04
CA ASP A 3 8.37 -5.23 1.17
C ASP A 3 8.94 -4.26 2.22
N THR A 4 10.28 -4.17 2.28
CA THR A 4 11.02 -3.18 3.07
C THR A 4 10.71 -1.71 2.78
N ASN A 5 10.03 -1.34 1.69
CA ASN A 5 9.70 0.07 1.42
C ASN A 5 8.34 0.46 2.02
N PHE A 6 7.34 -0.43 1.94
CA PHE A 6 6.03 -0.21 2.55
C PHE A 6 6.14 -0.09 4.06
N GLU A 7 6.76 -1.08 4.69
CA GLU A 7 6.94 -1.13 6.15
C GLU A 7 7.69 0.11 6.67
N LYS A 8 8.68 0.58 5.92
CA LYS A 8 9.43 1.79 6.27
C LYS A 8 8.61 3.06 6.14
N ASP A 9 7.83 3.18 5.06
CA ASP A 9 6.98 4.34 4.82
C ASP A 9 5.85 4.40 5.88
N LEU A 10 5.31 3.24 6.24
CA LEU A 10 4.30 3.10 7.30
C LEU A 10 4.86 3.44 8.67
N GLN A 11 6.02 2.90 9.06
CA GLN A 11 6.67 3.24 10.34
C GLN A 11 6.99 4.73 10.46
N LYS A 12 7.41 5.38 9.37
CA LYS A 12 7.63 6.83 9.36
C LYS A 12 6.33 7.60 9.56
N LEU A 13 5.25 7.15 8.92
CA LEU A 13 3.93 7.76 9.07
C LEU A 13 3.43 7.65 10.52
N GLU A 14 3.54 6.47 11.13
CA GLU A 14 3.17 6.25 12.54
C GLU A 14 3.96 7.17 13.47
N LYS A 15 5.26 7.31 13.24
CA LYS A 15 6.10 8.24 14.00
C LYS A 15 5.64 9.69 13.86
N ILE A 16 5.32 10.14 12.65
CA ILE A 16 4.82 11.49 12.40
C ILE A 16 3.49 11.73 13.12
N VAL A 17 2.57 10.74 13.10
CA VAL A 17 1.29 10.84 13.81
C VAL A 17 1.53 10.97 15.31
N ALA A 18 2.37 10.11 15.89
CA ALA A 18 2.70 10.18 17.31
C ALA A 18 3.31 11.53 17.71
N GLU A 19 4.22 12.06 16.89
CA GLU A 19 4.82 13.38 17.10
C GLU A 19 3.80 14.52 16.99
N LEU A 20 2.82 14.43 16.08
CA LEU A 20 1.76 15.42 15.94
C LEU A 20 0.78 15.38 17.13
N GLU A 21 0.50 14.19 17.67
CA GLU A 21 -0.37 13.99 18.83
C GLU A 21 0.25 14.50 20.13
N ASP A 22 1.58 14.42 20.27
CA ASP A 22 2.33 14.90 21.43
C ASP A 22 2.30 16.44 21.58
N GLY A 23 2.12 17.17 20.47
CA GLY A 23 1.83 18.60 20.51
C GLY A 23 3.01 19.52 20.85
N GLU A 24 4.23 19.00 20.95
CA GLU A 24 5.44 19.79 21.25
C GLU A 24 5.93 20.70 20.09
N PHE A 25 5.29 20.63 18.92
CA PHE A 25 5.73 21.33 17.71
C PHE A 25 5.09 22.71 17.53
N SER A 26 5.91 23.66 17.06
CA SER A 26 5.40 24.96 16.58
C SER A 26 4.44 24.74 15.40
N LEU A 27 3.52 25.68 15.18
CA LEU A 27 2.54 25.59 14.08
C LEU A 27 3.20 25.31 12.72
N ASP A 28 4.30 26.00 12.39
CA ASP A 28 5.03 25.80 11.12
C ASP A 28 5.63 24.40 11.03
N SER A 29 6.19 23.90 12.14
CA SER A 29 6.72 22.54 12.24
C SER A 29 5.61 21.47 12.11
N SER A 30 4.46 21.69 12.74
CA SER A 30 3.29 20.81 12.65
C SER A 30 2.75 20.75 11.23
N MET A 31 2.70 21.89 10.52
CA MET A 31 2.29 21.93 9.11
C MET A 31 3.24 21.13 8.21
N LYS A 32 4.56 21.26 8.39
CA LYS A 32 5.55 20.47 7.64
C LYS A 32 5.39 18.96 7.86
N LYS A 33 5.21 18.55 9.12
CA LYS A 33 4.98 17.14 9.47
C LYS A 33 3.69 16.61 8.90
N TYR A 34 2.62 17.39 8.95
CA TYR A 34 1.34 17.04 8.34
C TYR A 34 1.47 16.81 6.83
N GLU A 35 2.16 17.71 6.11
CA GLU A 35 2.42 17.53 4.68
C GLU A 35 3.22 16.26 4.37
N GLU A 36 4.25 15.97 5.18
CA GLU A 36 5.03 14.73 5.05
C GLU A 36 4.17 13.49 5.31
N GLY A 37 3.35 13.51 6.36
CA GLY A 37 2.41 12.44 6.69
C GLY A 37 1.43 12.17 5.54
N ILE A 38 0.87 13.22 4.92
CA ILE A 38 -0.03 13.07 3.76
C ILE A 38 0.70 12.46 2.57
N LYS A 39 1.96 12.82 2.31
CA LYS A 39 2.77 12.22 1.23
C LYS A 39 3.01 10.73 1.49
N LEU A 40 3.39 10.36 2.71
CA LEU A 40 3.61 8.96 3.09
C LEU A 40 2.33 8.12 3.03
N ALA A 41 1.21 8.66 3.51
CA ALA A 41 -0.09 7.98 3.46
C ALA A 41 -0.51 7.69 2.00
N ARG A 42 -0.31 8.65 1.09
CA ARG A 42 -0.55 8.44 -0.35
C ARG A 42 0.36 7.35 -0.92
N ALA A 43 1.65 7.37 -0.60
CA ALA A 43 2.59 6.37 -1.06
C ALA A 43 2.21 4.96 -0.58
N CYS A 44 1.82 4.81 0.69
CA CYS A 44 1.34 3.55 1.26
C CYS A 44 0.10 3.04 0.50
N ARG A 45 -0.88 3.91 0.24
CA ARG A 45 -2.09 3.56 -0.52
C ARG A 45 -1.76 3.07 -1.92
N GLU A 46 -0.90 3.77 -2.65
CA GLU A 46 -0.49 3.35 -3.99
C GLU A 46 0.21 1.99 -4.01
N GLN A 47 1.01 1.69 -2.99
CA GLN A 47 1.67 0.40 -2.85
C GLN A 47 0.65 -0.72 -2.60
N LEU A 48 -0.33 -0.49 -1.72
CA LEU A 48 -1.43 -1.43 -1.47
C LEU A 48 -2.28 -1.66 -2.73
N GLU A 49 -2.64 -0.61 -3.47
CA GLU A 49 -3.38 -0.73 -4.73
C GLU A 49 -2.62 -1.57 -5.77
N LYS A 50 -1.30 -1.39 -5.87
CA LYS A 50 -0.45 -2.20 -6.76
C LYS A 50 -0.44 -3.67 -6.33
N ALA A 51 -0.37 -3.94 -5.03
CA ALA A 51 -0.43 -5.30 -4.50
C ALA A 51 -1.79 -5.95 -4.78
N GLN A 52 -2.90 -5.24 -4.54
CA GLN A 52 -4.25 -5.71 -4.83
C GLN A 52 -4.42 -6.05 -6.31
N LYS A 53 -4.04 -5.15 -7.22
CA LYS A 53 -4.11 -5.39 -8.68
C LYS A 53 -3.31 -6.64 -9.08
N LYS A 54 -2.15 -6.85 -8.47
CA LYS A 54 -1.34 -8.04 -8.73
C LYS A 54 -2.05 -9.32 -8.28
N ILE A 55 -2.71 -9.30 -7.12
CA ILE A 55 -3.53 -10.42 -6.62
C ILE A 55 -4.68 -10.70 -7.58
N GLU A 56 -5.43 -9.67 -8.01
CA GLU A 56 -6.54 -9.82 -8.96
C GLU A 56 -6.10 -10.45 -10.28
N ILE A 57 -4.94 -10.05 -10.81
CA ILE A 57 -4.38 -10.65 -12.04
C ILE A 57 -4.02 -12.13 -11.82
N LEU A 58 -3.47 -12.48 -10.66
CA LEU A 58 -3.10 -13.87 -10.34
C LEU A 58 -4.35 -14.75 -10.23
N ILE A 59 -5.40 -14.28 -9.58
CA ILE A 59 -6.68 -14.99 -9.46
C ILE A 59 -7.30 -15.22 -10.86
N LYS A 60 -7.38 -14.17 -11.69
CA LYS A 60 -7.91 -14.30 -13.07
C LYS A 60 -7.09 -15.26 -13.94
N LYS A 61 -5.77 -15.32 -13.75
CA LYS A 61 -4.92 -16.29 -14.47
C LYS A 61 -5.17 -17.72 -14.00
N ASP A 62 -5.41 -17.91 -12.71
CA ASP A 62 -5.77 -19.21 -12.13
C ASP A 62 -7.13 -19.70 -12.66
N GLU A 63 -8.13 -18.83 -12.75
CA GLU A 63 -9.43 -19.17 -13.36
C GLU A 63 -9.31 -19.60 -14.82
N ASN A 64 -8.45 -18.96 -15.61
CA ASN A 64 -8.17 -19.36 -17.00
C ASN A 64 -7.29 -20.62 -17.12
N LEU A 65 -6.56 -21.01 -16.07
CA LEU A 65 -5.80 -22.28 -16.06
C LEU A 65 -6.74 -23.50 -15.99
N PHE A 66 -7.97 -23.31 -15.51
CA PHE A 66 -9.03 -24.33 -15.49
C PHE A 66 -10.05 -24.15 -16.61
N GLU A 67 -9.63 -23.66 -17.78
CA GLU A 67 -10.49 -23.65 -18.97
C GLU A 67 -11.03 -25.07 -19.24
N LYS A 68 -12.34 -25.23 -19.03
CA LYS A 68 -13.08 -26.45 -19.39
C LYS A 68 -12.99 -26.62 -20.90
N ARG A 69 -12.07 -27.46 -21.37
CA ARG A 69 -12.11 -27.93 -22.75
C ARG A 69 -13.21 -28.98 -22.89
N PRO A 70 -13.93 -29.02 -24.02
CA PRO A 70 -14.78 -30.15 -24.35
C PRO A 70 -13.95 -31.42 -24.21
N PHE A 71 -14.45 -32.36 -23.42
CA PHE A 71 -13.87 -33.69 -23.39
C PHE A 71 -14.21 -34.35 -24.73
N GLU A 72 -13.22 -34.50 -25.61
CA GLU A 72 -13.40 -35.27 -26.84
C GLU A 72 -13.39 -36.76 -26.47
N GLU A 73 -14.58 -37.33 -26.34
CA GLU A 73 -14.76 -38.79 -26.30
C GLU A 73 -14.35 -39.35 -27.67
N THR A 74 -13.37 -40.26 -27.66
CA THR A 74 -12.86 -40.98 -28.84
C THR A 74 -13.69 -42.21 -29.16
#